data_AF-A0A0Q6UUX2-F1
#
_entry.id   AF-A0A0Q6UUX2-F1
#
_cell.length_a   1.000
_cell.length_b   1.000
_cell.length_c   1.000
_cell.angle_alpha   90.00
_cell.angle_beta   90.00
_cell.angle_gamma   90.00
#
_symmetry.space_group_name_H-M   'P 1'
#
loop_
_entity.id
_entity.type
_entity.pdbx_description
1 polymer ?
#
loop_
_entity_poly.entity_id
_entity_poly.type
_entity_poly.pdbx_seq_one_letter_code
_entity_poly.pdbx_strand_id
1 'polypeptide(L)'
;MSTDPAVPAPRPPRRPESPAARQRRLQALEVALADREHRAREALSGVRGSLPRNRGHVTPLARIEDDEQRLAVWRARVERLEALLDQTERKRETRAKIVLGTTLLAEAAEDPDDPLLARLLAIVDARVHRPRDRLAIAETLGLAIAPVKARAVPALPDFDAMAATRLDEDAKTGAAAKPRRRKKEA
;
A
#
# COMPACT_ATOMS: atom_id res chain seq x y z
N MET A 1 20.97 6.13 44.50
CA MET A 1 20.43 7.28 43.74
C MET A 1 19.36 6.74 42.80
N SER A 2 18.09 6.77 43.23
CA SER A 2 16.96 6.26 42.44
C SER A 2 16.15 7.47 42.00
N THR A 3 16.25 7.84 40.73
CA THR A 3 15.43 8.89 40.12
C THR A 3 14.10 8.26 39.72
N ASP A 4 13.08 8.52 40.52
CA ASP A 4 11.70 8.17 40.24
C ASP A 4 11.22 8.98 39.02
N PRO A 5 10.69 8.36 37.94
CA PRO A 5 10.21 9.10 36.79
C PRO A 5 8.93 9.87 37.16
N ALA A 6 9.00 11.20 37.09
CA ALA A 6 7.90 12.09 37.39
C ALA A 6 6.62 11.68 36.63
N VAL A 7 5.58 11.34 37.38
CA VAL A 7 4.25 11.05 36.84
C VAL A 7 3.71 12.30 36.16
N PRO A 8 3.33 12.25 34.86
CA PRO A 8 2.82 13.41 34.16
C PRO A 8 1.50 13.85 34.79
N ALA A 9 1.42 15.12 35.19
CA ALA A 9 0.24 15.70 35.82
C ALA A 9 -1.03 15.52 34.94
N PRO A 10 -2.20 15.26 35.55
CA PRO A 10 -3.45 15.11 34.82
C PRO A 10 -3.76 16.38 34.03
N ARG A 11 -3.98 16.22 32.71
CA ARG A 11 -4.31 17.34 31.83
C ARG A 11 -5.62 17.96 32.29
N PRO A 12 -5.71 19.30 32.40
CA PRO A 12 -6.95 19.95 32.82
C PRO A 12 -8.07 19.64 31.82
N PRO A 13 -9.33 19.55 32.29
CA PRO A 13 -10.48 19.29 31.43
C PRO A 13 -10.57 20.39 30.36
N ARG A 14 -10.61 19.98 29.08
CA ARG A 14 -10.77 20.90 27.96
C ARG A 14 -12.10 21.63 28.11
N ARG A 15 -12.08 22.95 28.18
CA ARG A 15 -13.30 23.76 28.17
C ARG A 15 -14.09 23.49 26.87
N PRO A 16 -15.42 23.39 26.92
CA PRO A 16 -16.23 23.29 25.71
C PRO A 16 -15.96 24.50 24.81
N GLU A 17 -15.84 24.25 23.51
CA GLU A 17 -15.58 25.27 22.50
C GLU A 17 -16.73 26.29 22.46
N SER A 18 -16.41 27.59 22.36
CA SER A 18 -17.45 28.60 22.22
C SER A 18 -18.12 28.49 20.84
N PRO A 19 -19.41 28.82 20.70
CA PRO A 19 -20.12 28.73 19.43
C PRO A 19 -19.44 29.54 18.31
N ALA A 20 -18.91 30.72 18.64
CA ALA A 20 -18.17 31.56 17.70
C ALA A 20 -16.79 30.99 17.29
N ALA A 21 -16.15 30.18 18.14
CA ALA A 21 -14.93 29.47 17.78
C ALA A 21 -15.24 28.28 16.86
N ARG A 22 -16.30 27.52 17.18
CA ARG A 22 -16.77 26.41 16.34
C ARG A 22 -17.12 26.91 14.94
N GLN A 23 -17.84 28.02 14.82
CA GLN A 23 -18.20 28.59 13.51
C GLN A 23 -16.98 28.96 12.67
N ARG A 24 -15.99 29.64 13.27
CA ARG A 24 -14.74 30.01 12.59
C ARG A 24 -13.96 28.78 12.13
N ARG A 25 -13.93 27.73 12.96
CA ARG A 25 -13.30 26.45 12.61
C ARG A 25 -13.99 25.79 11.41
N LEU A 26 -15.32 25.74 11.41
CA LEU A 26 -16.09 25.16 10.29
C LEU A 26 -15.85 25.93 8.99
N GLN A 27 -15.90 27.26 9.03
CA GLN A 27 -15.61 28.12 7.88
C GLN A 27 -14.19 27.92 7.34
N ALA A 28 -13.19 27.84 8.23
CA ALA A 28 -11.81 27.58 7.82
C ALA A 28 -11.66 26.21 7.14
N LEU A 29 -12.39 25.19 7.62
CA LEU A 29 -12.41 23.87 6.99
C LEU A 29 -13.10 23.89 5.63
N GLU A 30 -14.18 24.65 5.46
CA GLU A 30 -14.86 24.81 4.17
C GLU A 30 -13.92 25.41 3.11
N VAL A 31 -13.21 26.49 3.44
CA VAL A 31 -12.25 27.13 2.52
C VAL A 31 -11.14 26.14 2.14
N ALA A 32 -10.55 25.46 3.13
CA ALA A 32 -9.49 24.49 2.88
C ALA A 32 -9.95 23.31 2.00
N LEU A 33 -11.20 22.86 2.17
CA LEU A 33 -11.77 21.79 1.35
C LEU A 33 -12.08 22.26 -0.07
N ALA A 34 -12.58 23.49 -0.24
CA ALA A 34 -12.80 24.09 -1.56
C ALA A 34 -11.49 24.18 -2.36
N ASP A 35 -10.42 24.66 -1.73
CA ASP A 35 -9.10 24.78 -2.37
C ASP A 35 -8.52 23.41 -2.75
N ARG A 36 -8.68 22.41 -1.88
CA ARG A 36 -8.26 21.03 -2.19
C ARG A 36 -9.08 20.42 -3.32
N GLU A 37 -10.41 20.59 -3.28
CA GLU A 37 -11.30 20.08 -4.32
C GLU A 37 -10.98 20.70 -5.68
N HIS A 38 -10.78 22.02 -5.73
CA HIS A 38 -10.45 22.74 -6.95
C HIS A 38 -9.12 22.25 -7.53
N ARG A 39 -8.04 22.21 -6.74
CA ARG A 39 -6.74 21.70 -7.18
C ARG A 39 -6.81 20.26 -7.67
N ALA A 40 -7.49 19.37 -6.93
CA ALA A 40 -7.64 17.97 -7.32
C ALA A 40 -8.44 17.83 -8.63
N ARG A 41 -9.48 18.64 -8.83
CA ARG A 41 -10.27 18.67 -10.07
C ARG A 41 -9.46 19.17 -11.25
N GLU A 42 -8.74 20.27 -11.10
CA GLU A 42 -7.90 20.83 -12.16
C GLU A 42 -6.82 19.83 -12.57
N ALA A 43 -6.07 19.29 -11.62
CA ALA A 43 -5.03 18.29 -11.89
C ALA A 43 -5.61 17.04 -12.58
N LEU A 44 -6.71 16.50 -12.07
CA LEU A 44 -7.35 15.32 -12.67
C LEU A 44 -7.88 15.63 -14.08
N SER A 45 -8.43 16.82 -14.30
CA SER A 45 -8.86 17.26 -15.63
C SER A 45 -7.68 17.40 -16.59
N GLY A 46 -6.53 17.91 -16.14
CA GLY A 46 -5.33 18.03 -16.97
C GLY A 46 -4.75 16.68 -17.38
N VAL A 47 -4.80 15.68 -16.49
CA VAL A 47 -4.30 14.33 -16.79
C VAL A 47 -5.29 13.51 -17.63
N ARG A 48 -6.59 13.66 -17.41
CA ARG A 48 -7.64 12.82 -18.04
C ARG A 48 -8.35 13.48 -19.22
N GLY A 49 -8.20 14.79 -19.40
CA GLY A 49 -8.94 15.61 -20.36
C GLY A 49 -10.39 15.95 -19.96
N SER A 50 -10.96 15.22 -19.00
CA SER A 50 -12.30 15.50 -18.46
C SER A 50 -12.49 14.93 -17.06
N LEU A 51 -13.41 15.51 -16.29
CA LEU A 51 -13.75 15.02 -14.96
C LEU A 51 -14.58 13.72 -15.01
N PRO A 52 -14.40 12.81 -14.04
CA PRO A 52 -15.24 11.62 -13.94
C PRO A 52 -16.70 12.01 -13.76
N ARG A 53 -17.61 11.42 -14.55
CA ARG A 53 -19.05 11.53 -14.27
C ARG A 53 -19.36 10.85 -12.94
N ASN A 54 -20.15 11.53 -12.10
CA ASN A 54 -20.68 10.92 -10.88
C ASN A 54 -21.61 9.77 -11.28
N ARG A 55 -21.21 8.54 -10.97
CA ARG A 55 -22.05 7.35 -11.12
C ARG A 55 -22.77 7.12 -9.79
N GLY A 56 -24.09 7.36 -9.76
CA GLY A 56 -24.96 7.09 -8.61
C GLY A 56 -25.71 8.31 -8.07
N HIS A 57 -26.71 8.05 -7.22
CA HIS A 57 -27.47 9.08 -6.51
C HIS A 57 -26.61 9.65 -5.37
N VAL A 58 -25.97 10.78 -5.64
CA VAL A 58 -25.19 11.51 -4.64
C VAL A 58 -26.03 12.67 -4.12
N THR A 59 -26.31 12.69 -2.81
CA THR A 59 -27.01 13.82 -2.17
C THR A 59 -26.22 15.11 -2.40
N PRO A 60 -26.80 16.16 -2.99
CA PRO A 60 -26.11 17.44 -3.13
C PRO A 60 -25.69 18.01 -1.76
N LEU A 61 -24.52 18.64 -1.66
CA LEU A 61 -24.04 19.21 -0.38
C LEU A 61 -25.02 20.25 0.18
N ALA A 62 -25.70 20.99 -0.69
CA ALA A 62 -26.72 21.98 -0.32
C ALA A 62 -27.98 21.38 0.34
N ARG A 63 -28.17 20.06 0.32
CA ARG A 63 -29.30 19.37 0.97
C ARG A 63 -28.95 18.78 2.34
N ILE A 64 -27.73 19.01 2.83
CA ILE A 64 -27.29 18.51 4.14
C ILE A 64 -27.34 19.70 5.11
N GLU A 65 -28.26 19.65 6.07
CA GLU A 65 -28.52 20.76 7.01
C GLU A 65 -27.47 20.84 8.12
N ASP A 66 -26.98 19.70 8.62
CA ASP A 66 -25.93 19.68 9.63
C ASP A 66 -24.57 20.02 8.98
N ASP A 67 -23.95 21.11 9.43
CA ASP A 67 -22.68 21.60 8.90
C ASP A 67 -21.53 20.60 9.11
N GLU A 68 -21.51 19.88 10.23
CA GLU A 68 -20.46 18.90 10.49
C GLU A 68 -20.61 17.68 9.58
N GLN A 69 -21.83 17.17 9.41
CA GLN A 69 -22.12 16.13 8.42
C GLN A 69 -21.81 16.59 7.00
N ARG A 70 -22.18 17.83 6.63
CA ARG A 70 -21.91 18.40 5.31
C ARG A 70 -20.41 18.45 5.01
N LEU A 71 -19.62 18.90 5.98
CA LEU A 71 -18.16 18.92 5.89
C LEU A 71 -17.53 17.53 5.84
N ALA A 72 -18.04 16.57 6.63
CA ALA A 72 -17.55 15.19 6.59
C ALA A 72 -17.79 14.55 5.21
N VAL A 73 -18.96 14.77 4.63
CA VAL A 73 -19.31 14.31 3.28
C VAL A 73 -18.45 15.01 2.22
N TRP A 74 -18.23 16.32 2.33
CA TRP A 74 -17.37 17.06 1.41
C TRP A 74 -15.93 16.56 1.47
N ARG A 75 -15.37 16.38 2.66
CA ARG A 75 -14.05 15.81 2.88
C ARG A 75 -13.89 14.45 2.22
N ALA A 76 -14.85 13.54 2.42
CA ALA A 76 -14.81 12.21 1.79
C ALA A 76 -14.83 12.29 0.24
N ARG A 77 -15.51 13.28 -0.34
CA ARG A 77 -15.49 13.51 -1.81
C ARG A 77 -14.14 14.01 -2.28
N VAL A 78 -13.52 14.93 -1.55
CA VAL A 78 -12.18 15.43 -1.87
C VAL A 78 -11.16 14.31 -1.79
N GLU A 79 -11.17 13.53 -0.70
CA GLU A 79 -10.27 12.36 -0.54
C GLU A 79 -10.46 11.33 -1.67
N ARG A 80 -11.71 11.11 -2.11
CA ARG A 80 -11.98 10.26 -3.27
C ARG A 80 -11.40 10.83 -4.57
N LEU A 81 -11.50 12.15 -4.80
CA LEU A 81 -10.94 12.79 -5.98
C LEU A 81 -9.41 12.70 -5.99
N GLU A 82 -8.76 12.96 -4.85
CA GLU A 82 -7.31 12.82 -4.68
C GLU A 82 -6.85 11.37 -4.90
N ALA A 83 -7.55 10.39 -4.33
CA ALA A 83 -7.25 8.98 -4.56
C ALA A 83 -7.38 8.56 -6.04
N LEU A 84 -8.37 9.13 -6.75
CA LEU A 84 -8.52 8.92 -8.20
C LEU A 84 -7.38 9.55 -9.00
N LEU A 85 -6.91 10.74 -8.58
CA LEU A 85 -5.75 11.40 -9.18
C LEU A 85 -4.51 10.53 -9.01
N ASP A 86 -4.19 10.13 -7.77
CA ASP A 86 -3.05 9.26 -7.46
C ASP A 86 -3.08 7.97 -8.29
N GLN A 87 -4.24 7.33 -8.39
CA GLN A 87 -4.38 6.11 -9.18
C GLN A 87 -4.12 6.38 -10.67
N THR A 88 -4.59 7.51 -11.19
CA THR A 88 -4.45 7.89 -12.60
C THR A 88 -2.98 8.20 -12.91
N GLU A 89 -2.30 8.92 -12.03
CA GLU A 89 -0.88 9.25 -12.17
C GLU A 89 -0.01 8.00 -12.10
N ARG A 90 -0.25 7.11 -11.13
CA ARG A 90 0.47 5.81 -11.04
C ARG A 90 0.28 4.97 -12.29
N LYS A 91 -0.94 4.92 -12.85
CA LYS A 91 -1.22 4.22 -14.11
C LYS A 91 -0.49 4.84 -15.28
N ARG A 92 -0.44 6.18 -15.36
CA ARG A 92 0.28 6.91 -16.42
C ARG A 92 1.78 6.69 -16.32
N GLU A 93 2.35 6.79 -15.12
CA GLU A 93 3.77 6.53 -14.87
C GLU A 93 4.14 5.10 -15.21
N THR A 94 3.34 4.12 -14.76
CA THR A 94 3.54 2.71 -15.09
C THR A 94 3.50 2.50 -16.61
N ARG A 95 2.51 3.09 -17.29
CA ARG A 95 2.42 3.04 -18.76
C ARG A 95 3.64 3.64 -19.43
N ALA A 96 4.12 4.80 -18.96
CA ALA A 96 5.31 5.44 -19.52
C ALA A 96 6.55 4.55 -19.39
N LYS A 97 6.75 3.91 -18.23
CA LYS A 97 7.84 2.96 -18.01
C LYS A 97 7.74 1.74 -18.92
N ILE A 98 6.54 1.18 -19.07
CA ILE A 98 6.29 0.05 -19.96
C ILE A 98 6.60 0.44 -21.39
N VAL A 99 6.00 1.53 -21.90
CA VAL A 99 6.19 2.00 -23.29
C VAL A 99 7.67 2.22 -23.57
N LEU A 100 8.37 2.99 -22.73
CA LEU A 100 9.80 3.24 -22.89
C LEU A 100 10.60 1.94 -22.90
N GLY A 101 10.36 1.04 -21.93
CA GLY A 101 11.05 -0.23 -21.84
C GLY A 101 10.80 -1.13 -23.05
N THR A 102 9.55 -1.26 -23.50
CA THR A 102 9.19 -2.06 -24.67
C THR A 102 9.75 -1.48 -25.96
N THR A 103 9.83 -0.16 -26.10
CA THR A 103 10.40 0.48 -27.28
C THR A 103 11.90 0.24 -27.36
N LEU A 104 12.63 0.39 -26.25
CA LEU A 104 14.07 0.09 -26.19
C LEU A 104 14.36 -1.39 -26.47
N LEU A 105 13.51 -2.29 -25.96
CA LEU A 105 13.64 -3.72 -26.21
C LEU A 105 13.32 -4.09 -27.66
N ALA A 106 12.31 -3.46 -28.26
CA ALA A 106 11.96 -3.71 -29.66
C ALA A 106 13.11 -3.30 -30.59
N GLU A 107 13.69 -2.12 -30.37
CA GLU A 107 14.86 -1.64 -31.13
C GLU A 107 16.04 -2.61 -31.00
N ALA A 108 16.38 -2.98 -29.77
CA ALA A 108 17.54 -3.84 -29.51
C ALA A 108 17.32 -5.31 -29.91
N ALA A 109 16.07 -5.73 -30.18
CA ALA A 109 15.76 -7.09 -30.60
C ALA A 109 15.85 -7.29 -32.12
N GLU A 110 15.99 -6.21 -32.91
CA GLU A 110 16.21 -6.30 -34.35
C GLU A 110 17.56 -6.97 -34.67
N ASP A 111 18.57 -6.76 -33.82
CA ASP A 111 19.87 -7.41 -33.87
C ASP A 111 20.14 -8.18 -32.56
N PRO A 112 20.16 -9.53 -32.59
CA PRO A 112 20.46 -10.35 -31.41
C PRO A 112 21.82 -10.07 -30.76
N ASP A 113 22.78 -9.53 -31.52
CA ASP A 113 24.12 -9.18 -31.05
C ASP A 113 24.22 -7.70 -30.61
N ASP A 114 23.09 -6.99 -30.52
CA ASP A 114 23.07 -5.58 -30.14
C ASP A 114 23.64 -5.36 -28.72
N PRO A 115 24.67 -4.50 -28.55
CA PRO A 115 25.25 -4.19 -27.25
C PRO A 115 24.28 -3.51 -26.28
N LEU A 116 23.17 -2.92 -26.74
CA LEU A 116 22.07 -2.43 -25.93
C LEU A 116 21.28 -3.58 -25.31
N LEU A 117 20.94 -4.62 -26.10
CA LEU A 117 20.22 -5.79 -25.59
C LEU A 117 21.02 -6.48 -24.50
N ALA A 118 22.32 -6.72 -24.73
CA ALA A 118 23.22 -7.29 -23.74
C ALA A 118 23.27 -6.45 -22.44
N ARG A 119 23.32 -5.12 -22.56
CA ARG A 119 23.29 -4.20 -21.41
C ARG A 119 21.96 -4.24 -20.65
N LEU A 120 20.84 -4.30 -21.35
CA LEU A 120 19.51 -4.41 -20.74
C LEU A 120 19.36 -5.71 -19.96
N LEU A 121 19.79 -6.84 -20.52
CA LEU A 121 19.79 -8.15 -19.85
C LEU A 121 20.67 -8.12 -18.58
N ALA A 122 21.87 -7.55 -18.67
CA ALA A 122 22.75 -7.40 -17.50
C ALA A 122 22.11 -6.56 -16.38
N ILE A 123 21.36 -5.50 -16.72
CA ILE A 123 20.62 -4.69 -15.74
C ILE A 123 19.48 -5.50 -15.11
N VAL A 124 18.73 -6.28 -15.90
CA VAL A 124 17.67 -7.16 -15.39
C VAL A 124 18.25 -8.21 -14.45
N ASP A 125 19.40 -8.80 -14.80
CA ASP A 125 20.15 -9.74 -13.95
C ASP A 125 20.56 -9.11 -12.62
N ALA A 126 21.04 -7.87 -12.65
CA ALA A 126 21.49 -7.16 -11.47
C ALA A 126 20.37 -6.63 -10.57
N ARG A 127 19.16 -6.37 -11.10
CA ARG A 127 18.09 -5.67 -10.36
C ARG A 127 16.85 -6.51 -10.08
N VAL A 128 16.59 -7.58 -10.84
CA VAL A 128 15.39 -8.41 -10.67
C VAL A 128 15.75 -9.68 -9.93
N HIS A 129 15.50 -9.71 -8.61
CA HIS A 129 15.91 -10.84 -7.76
C HIS A 129 14.80 -11.84 -7.49
N ARG A 130 13.54 -11.48 -7.73
CA ARG A 130 12.40 -12.37 -7.45
C ARG A 130 12.26 -13.41 -8.56
N PRO A 131 12.28 -14.72 -8.26
CA PRO A 131 12.15 -15.77 -9.29
C PRO A 131 10.90 -15.62 -10.14
N ARG A 132 9.76 -15.25 -9.52
CA ARG A 132 8.48 -15.03 -10.22
C ARG A 132 8.56 -13.91 -11.25
N ASP A 133 9.24 -12.81 -10.91
CA ASP A 133 9.35 -11.66 -11.81
C ASP A 133 10.27 -11.99 -12.99
N ARG A 134 11.38 -12.70 -12.75
CA ARG A 134 12.27 -13.17 -13.83
C ARG A 134 11.58 -14.12 -14.79
N LEU A 135 10.82 -15.09 -14.25
CA LEU A 135 10.02 -16.03 -15.04
C LEU A 135 8.99 -15.27 -15.88
N ALA A 136 8.27 -14.30 -15.29
CA ALA A 136 7.31 -13.49 -16.02
C ALA A 136 7.97 -12.69 -17.15
N ILE A 137 9.16 -12.11 -16.92
CA ILE A 137 9.88 -11.38 -17.97
C ILE A 137 10.33 -12.33 -19.09
N ALA A 138 10.88 -13.50 -18.74
CA ALA A 138 11.32 -14.50 -19.72
C ALA A 138 10.15 -15.01 -20.58
N GLU A 139 9.01 -15.33 -19.97
CA GLU A 139 7.81 -15.79 -20.68
C GLU A 139 7.17 -14.69 -21.54
N THR A 140 7.06 -13.47 -21.00
CA THR A 140 6.35 -12.38 -21.67
C THR A 140 7.16 -11.79 -22.83
N LEU A 141 8.48 -11.74 -22.69
CA LEU A 141 9.37 -11.07 -23.65
C LEU A 141 10.25 -12.03 -24.44
N GLY A 142 10.19 -13.35 -24.17
CA GLY A 142 11.02 -14.35 -24.85
C GLY A 142 12.52 -14.21 -24.57
N LEU A 143 12.89 -13.56 -23.46
CA LEU A 143 14.29 -13.23 -23.15
C LEU A 143 14.96 -14.34 -22.32
N ALA A 144 16.20 -14.68 -22.70
CA ALA A 144 17.05 -15.60 -21.96
C ALA A 144 17.68 -14.89 -20.74
N ILE A 145 16.98 -14.91 -19.62
CA ILE A 145 17.39 -14.26 -18.36
C ILE A 145 18.02 -15.31 -17.44
N ALA A 146 19.15 -14.96 -16.79
CA ALA A 146 19.84 -15.91 -15.91
C ALA A 146 18.93 -16.40 -14.75
N PRO A 147 19.05 -17.63 -14.26
CA PRO A 147 18.32 -18.03 -13.05
C PRO A 147 18.83 -17.25 -11.83
N VAL A 148 17.96 -17.05 -10.82
CA VAL A 148 18.40 -16.48 -9.53
C VAL A 148 19.41 -17.43 -8.91
N LYS A 149 20.61 -16.95 -8.58
CA LYS A 149 21.58 -17.73 -7.81
C LYS A 149 20.92 -18.15 -6.50
N ALA A 150 20.73 -19.45 -6.32
CA ALA A 150 20.17 -19.99 -5.09
C ALA A 150 21.02 -19.52 -3.92
N ARG A 151 20.42 -18.78 -2.98
CA ARG A 151 21.09 -18.47 -1.73
C ARG A 151 21.29 -19.80 -1.00
N ALA A 152 22.49 -20.03 -0.48
CA ALA A 152 22.75 -21.19 0.37
C ALA A 152 21.72 -21.22 1.50
N VAL A 153 20.84 -22.21 1.47
CA VAL A 153 19.87 -22.43 2.54
C VAL A 153 20.68 -23.01 3.69
N PRO A 154 20.70 -22.36 4.88
CA PRO A 154 21.35 -22.97 6.03
C PRO A 154 20.70 -24.32 6.29
N ALA A 155 21.52 -25.34 6.60
CA ALA A 155 21.02 -26.65 6.94
C ALA A 155 19.92 -26.50 7.99
N LEU A 156 18.73 -26.99 7.67
CA LEU A 156 17.64 -27.00 8.62
C LEU A 156 18.05 -27.90 9.80
N PRO A 157 17.64 -27.56 11.03
CA PRO A 157 17.81 -28.47 12.15
C PRO A 157 17.18 -29.83 11.85
N ASP A 158 17.75 -30.88 12.42
CA ASP A 158 17.14 -32.20 12.37
C ASP A 158 15.84 -32.18 13.19
N PHE A 159 14.72 -31.97 12.49
CA PHE A 159 13.40 -31.89 13.10
C PHE A 159 12.97 -33.22 13.73
N ASP A 160 13.47 -34.35 13.22
CA ASP A 160 13.16 -35.67 13.77
C ASP A 160 13.88 -35.86 15.11
N ALA A 161 15.15 -35.46 15.20
CA ALA A 161 15.87 -35.45 16.47
C ALA A 161 15.22 -34.51 17.50
N MET A 162 14.80 -33.30 17.08
CA MET A 162 14.11 -32.36 17.97
C MET A 162 12.74 -32.86 18.45
N ALA A 163 12.01 -33.56 17.57
CA ALA A 163 10.74 -34.18 17.92
C ALA A 163 10.94 -35.33 18.92
N ALA A 164 11.96 -36.16 18.71
CA ALA A 164 12.32 -37.23 19.62
C ALA A 164 12.72 -36.69 21.01
N THR A 165 13.56 -35.64 21.06
CA THR A 165 13.93 -35.02 22.35
C THR A 165 12.72 -34.44 23.07
N ARG A 166 11.77 -33.85 22.35
CA ARG A 166 10.57 -33.25 22.94
C ARG A 166 9.62 -34.31 23.49
N LEU A 167 9.45 -35.41 22.76
CA LEU A 167 8.65 -36.56 23.23
C LEU A 167 9.28 -37.22 24.46
N ASP A 168 10.61 -37.34 24.50
CA ASP A 168 11.33 -37.84 25.67
C ASP A 168 11.22 -36.90 26.89
N GLU A 169 11.26 -35.59 26.67
CA GLU A 169 11.03 -34.58 27.72
C GLU A 169 9.59 -34.62 28.25
N ASP A 170 8.59 -34.74 27.37
CA ASP A 170 7.18 -34.88 27.74
C ASP A 170 6.93 -36.18 28.53
N ALA A 171 7.60 -37.28 28.15
CA ALA A 171 7.54 -38.55 28.87
C ALA A 171 8.19 -38.47 30.27
N LYS A 172 9.31 -37.74 30.40
CA LYS A 172 10.01 -37.54 31.69
C LYS A 172 9.32 -36.55 32.62
N THR A 173 8.64 -35.56 32.08
CA THR A 173 7.94 -34.52 32.87
C THR A 173 6.49 -34.91 33.20
N GLY A 174 5.98 -36.02 32.66
CA GLY A 174 4.61 -36.49 32.90
C GLY A 174 3.54 -35.54 32.37
N ALA A 175 3.89 -34.64 31.45
CA ALA A 175 2.99 -33.67 30.85
C ALA A 175 2.09 -34.36 29.81
N ALA A 176 1.19 -35.23 30.27
CA ALA A 176 0.14 -35.78 29.43
C ALA A 176 -0.68 -34.63 28.85
N ALA A 177 -0.60 -34.45 27.53
CA ALA A 177 -1.35 -33.47 26.78
C ALA A 177 -2.85 -33.63 27.08
N LYS A 178 -3.42 -32.73 27.89
CA LYS A 178 -4.86 -32.71 28.17
C LYS A 178 -5.61 -32.57 26.84
N PRO A 179 -6.56 -33.47 26.53
CA PRO A 179 -7.36 -33.33 25.33
C PRO A 179 -8.18 -32.04 25.42
N ARG A 180 -7.97 -31.12 24.47
CA ARG A 180 -8.78 -29.90 24.32
C ARG A 180 -10.23 -30.32 24.04
N ARG A 181 -11.08 -30.18 25.06
CA ARG A 181 -12.53 -30.39 24.99
C ARG A 181 -13.09 -29.48 23.88
N ARG A 182 -13.53 -30.06 22.75
CA ARG A 182 -14.29 -29.33 21.72
C ARG A 182 -15.60 -28.84 22.36
N LYS A 183 -15.77 -27.53 22.47
CA LYS A 183 -17.03 -26.90 22.87
C LYS A 183 -17.97 -27.03 21.67
N LYS A 184 -19.05 -27.80 21.81
CA LYS A 184 -20.14 -27.88 20.83
C LYS A 184 -20.99 -26.63 21.06
N GLU A 185 -20.97 -25.72 20.09
CA GLU A 185 -21.84 -24.54 20.08
C GLU A 185 -23.29 -25.01 19.89
N ALA A 186 -24.17 -24.43 20.71
CA ALA A 186 -25.62 -24.42 20.56
C ALA A 186 -26.05 -22.95 20.58
#